data_AF-A0A8S3Z343-F1
#
_entry.id   AF-A0A8S3Z343-F1
#
_cell.length_a   1.000
_cell.length_b   1.000
_cell.length_c   1.000
_cell.angle_alpha   90.00
_cell.angle_beta   90.00
_cell.angle_gamma   90.00
#
_symmetry.space_group_name_H-M   'P 1'
#
loop_
_entity.id
_entity.type
_entity.pdbx_description
1 polymer ?
#
loop_
_entity_poly.entity_id
_entity_poly.type
_entity_poly.pdbx_seq_one_letter_code
_entity_poly.pdbx_strand_id
1 'polypeptide(L)'
;IQISGSNYVDEGDRIYLVCNASSQEYPPEDIDWFRNGNTLSTDNNRGMQIHKYVSINTGTIVSTLEIKHAKLSDNGVYVCRTSNKDVTSSQIYVLNGK
;
A
#
# COMPACT_ATOMS: atom_id res chain seq x y z
N ILE A 1 6.40 -9.06 7.26
CA ILE A 1 5.61 -7.98 6.61
C ILE A 1 4.71 -8.59 5.55
N GLN A 2 3.49 -8.09 5.38
CA GLN A 2 2.52 -8.62 4.42
C GLN A 2 1.64 -7.49 3.84
N ILE A 3 1.23 -7.63 2.58
CA ILE A 3 0.21 -6.79 1.95
C ILE A 3 -1.08 -7.61 1.81
N SER A 4 -2.22 -7.02 2.18
CA SER A 4 -3.55 -7.54 1.92
C SER A 4 -4.38 -6.54 1.11
N GLY A 5 -5.32 -7.05 0.31
CA GLY A 5 -6.14 -6.28 -0.63
C GLY A 5 -6.49 -7.12 -1.87
N SER A 6 -7.27 -6.54 -2.78
CA SER A 6 -7.64 -7.20 -4.04
C SER A 6 -6.55 -7.03 -5.09
N ASN A 7 -6.12 -8.13 -5.72
CA ASN A 7 -5.16 -8.10 -6.83
C ASN A 7 -5.80 -7.71 -8.17
N TYR A 8 -7.13 -7.73 -8.26
CA TYR A 8 -7.90 -7.35 -9.44
C TYR A 8 -8.92 -6.30 -9.02
N VAL A 9 -8.95 -5.18 -9.74
CA VAL A 9 -9.83 -4.04 -9.47
C VAL A 9 -10.33 -3.51 -10.80
N ASP A 10 -11.62 -3.24 -10.94
CA ASP A 10 -12.15 -2.65 -12.17
C ASP A 10 -11.82 -1.15 -12.25
N GLU A 11 -11.71 -0.60 -13.46
CA GLU A 11 -11.50 0.83 -13.64
C GLU A 11 -12.63 1.64 -13.00
N GLY A 12 -12.28 2.71 -12.28
CA GLY A 12 -13.21 3.54 -11.52
C GLY A 12 -13.46 3.08 -10.08
N ASP A 13 -13.21 1.80 -9.77
CA ASP A 13 -13.34 1.25 -8.42
C ASP A 13 -12.19 1.65 -7.50
N ARG A 14 -12.33 1.32 -6.22
CA ARG A 14 -11.34 1.65 -5.20
C ARG A 14 -10.25 0.57 -5.09
N ILE A 15 -8.99 0.96 -5.25
CA ILE A 15 -7.85 0.16 -4.77
C ILE A 15 -7.65 0.48 -3.28
N TYR A 16 -7.68 -0.56 -2.43
CA TYR A 16 -7.42 -0.44 -1.00
C TYR A 16 -6.45 -1.53 -0.57
N LEU A 17 -5.21 -1.14 -0.31
CA LEU A 17 -4.14 -2.04 0.13
C LEU A 17 -3.79 -1.75 1.59
N VAL A 18 -3.53 -2.81 2.35
CA VAL A 18 -3.07 -2.72 3.73
C VAL A 18 -1.73 -3.44 3.83
N CYS A 19 -0.71 -2.72 4.25
CA CYS A 19 0.57 -3.30 4.62
C CYS A 19 0.68 -3.38 6.14
N ASN A 20 0.96 -4.58 6.66
CA ASN A 20 1.17 -4.83 8.07
C ASN A 20 2.57 -5.40 8.30
N ALA A 21 3.36 -4.74 9.13
CA ALA A 21 4.64 -5.22 9.61
C ALA A 21 4.61 -5.36 11.14
N SER A 22 5.13 -6.47 11.63
CA SER A 22 5.30 -6.75 13.05
C SER A 22 6.75 -7.17 13.31
N SER A 23 7.23 -6.87 14.52
CA SER A 23 8.56 -7.23 15.00
C SER A 23 8.49 -7.67 16.47
N GLN A 24 9.40 -8.54 16.88
CA GLN A 24 9.46 -9.07 18.25
C GLN A 24 10.11 -8.10 19.25
N GLU A 25 10.96 -7.18 18.78
CA GLU A 25 11.64 -6.20 19.64
C GLU A 25 10.88 -4.86 19.66
N TYR A 26 10.88 -4.16 18.52
CA TYR A 26 10.22 -2.86 18.34
C TYR A 26 9.58 -2.75 16.95
N PRO A 27 8.41 -2.09 16.82
CA PRO A 27 7.81 -1.87 15.52
C PRO A 27 8.75 -1.03 14.64
N PRO A 28 8.79 -1.26 13.32
CA PRO A 28 9.43 -0.32 12.41
C PRO A 28 8.85 1.09 12.57
N GLU A 29 9.69 2.11 12.46
CA GLU A 29 9.29 3.52 12.64
C GLU A 29 8.37 4.01 11.52
N ASP A 30 8.58 3.52 10.30
CA ASP A 30 7.82 3.92 9.13
C ASP A 30 7.65 2.83 8.06
N ILE A 31 6.68 3.04 7.17
CA ILE A 31 6.41 2.30 5.92
C ILE A 31 6.37 3.26 4.72
N ASP A 32 7.11 2.94 3.67
CA ASP A 32 7.04 3.55 2.35
C ASP A 32 6.27 2.67 1.36
N TRP A 33 5.49 3.29 0.48
CA TRP A 33 4.85 2.63 -0.67
C TRP A 33 5.54 3.00 -1.98
N PHE A 34 5.67 2.02 -2.88
CA PHE A 34 6.15 2.23 -4.24
C PHE A 34 5.23 1.57 -5.25
N ARG A 35 5.18 2.11 -6.46
CA ARG A 35 4.58 1.49 -7.62
C ARG A 35 5.55 1.52 -8.78
N ASN A 36 5.91 0.35 -9.31
CA ASN A 36 6.85 0.21 -10.42
C ASN A 36 8.18 0.97 -10.17
N GLY A 37 8.68 0.91 -8.93
CA GLY A 37 9.91 1.58 -8.50
C GLY A 37 9.76 3.06 -8.11
N ASN A 38 8.62 3.70 -8.35
CA ASN A 38 8.38 5.09 -7.98
C ASN A 38 7.71 5.19 -6.61
N THR A 39 8.19 6.09 -5.76
CA THR A 39 7.58 6.36 -4.45
C THR A 39 6.17 6.90 -4.62
N LEU A 40 5.23 6.39 -3.82
CA LEU A 40 3.88 6.92 -3.72
C LEU A 40 3.76 7.82 -2.50
N SER A 41 2.99 8.91 -2.65
CA SER A 41 2.65 9.84 -1.59
C SER A 41 1.16 10.17 -1.66
N THR A 42 0.62 10.72 -0.57
CA THR A 42 -0.72 11.30 -0.60
C THR A 42 -0.82 12.36 -1.71
N ASP A 43 -1.86 12.25 -2.53
CA ASP A 43 -2.18 13.15 -3.64
C ASP A 43 -3.70 13.35 -3.66
N ASN A 44 -4.15 14.47 -3.10
CA ASN A 44 -5.57 14.77 -2.97
C ASN A 44 -6.26 14.96 -4.34
N ASN A 45 -5.54 15.46 -5.34
CA ASN A 45 -6.09 15.71 -6.68
C ASN A 45 -6.37 14.40 -7.41
N ARG A 46 -5.50 13.40 -7.22
CA ARG A 46 -5.74 12.05 -7.72
C ARG A 46 -6.76 11.31 -6.85
N GLY A 47 -6.89 11.67 -5.58
CA GLY A 47 -7.65 10.91 -4.58
C GLY A 47 -6.83 9.77 -3.97
N MET A 48 -5.51 9.97 -3.84
CA MET A 48 -4.55 9.07 -3.20
C MET A 48 -4.38 9.45 -1.76
N GLN A 49 -4.63 8.51 -0.86
CA GLN A 49 -4.40 8.71 0.57
C GLN A 49 -3.54 7.58 1.10
N ILE A 50 -2.52 7.95 1.87
CA ILE A 50 -1.73 7.00 2.65
C ILE A 50 -1.94 7.32 4.12
N HIS A 51 -2.38 6.32 4.87
CA HIS A 51 -2.48 6.43 6.33
C HIS A 51 -1.51 5.44 6.97
N LYS A 52 -1.01 5.79 8.16
CA LYS A 52 -0.08 4.97 8.93
C LYS A 52 -0.51 4.97 10.38
N TYR A 53 -0.41 3.82 11.02
CA TYR A 53 -0.74 3.60 12.41
C TYR A 53 0.31 2.70 13.05
N VAL A 54 0.88 3.14 14.17
CA VAL A 54 1.88 2.39 14.93
C VAL A 54 1.28 1.99 16.28
N SER A 55 1.45 0.73 16.64
CA SER A 55 1.08 0.18 17.94
C SER A 55 2.31 -0.42 18.60
N ILE A 56 2.82 0.28 19.61
CA ILE A 56 3.98 -0.14 20.40
C ILE A 56 3.65 -1.42 21.18
N ASN A 57 2.44 -1.51 21.75
CA ASN A 57 2.00 -2.65 22.57
C ASN A 57 2.02 -3.99 21.81
N THR A 58 1.75 -3.95 20.51
CA THR A 58 1.72 -5.14 19.65
C THR A 58 2.96 -5.27 18.77
N GLY A 59 3.93 -4.34 18.87
CA GLY A 59 5.10 -4.32 18.02
C GLY A 59 4.76 -4.19 16.53
N THR A 60 3.66 -3.52 16.18
CA THR A 60 3.16 -3.46 14.80
C THR A 60 3.06 -2.06 14.24
N ILE A 61 3.29 -1.95 12.92
CA ILE A 61 2.95 -0.78 12.10
C ILE A 61 2.07 -1.24 10.95
N VAL A 62 1.00 -0.49 10.72
CA VAL A 62 0.05 -0.71 9.64
C VAL A 62 0.02 0.54 8.78
N SER A 63 0.18 0.38 7.46
CA SER A 63 -0.06 1.45 6.50
C SER A 63 -1.12 1.04 5.51
N THR A 64 -2.05 1.95 5.21
CA THR A 64 -3.06 1.77 4.18
C THR A 64 -2.79 2.69 3.01
N LEU A 65 -2.97 2.19 1.80
CA LEU A 65 -2.93 2.95 0.56
C LEU A 65 -4.31 2.87 -0.09
N GLU A 66 -4.92 4.03 -0.30
CA GLU A 66 -6.22 4.15 -0.95
C GLU A 66 -6.10 4.92 -2.28
N ILE A 67 -6.66 4.36 -3.34
CA ILE A 67 -6.90 5.00 -4.63
C ILE A 67 -8.39 4.96 -4.90
N LYS A 68 -9.07 6.09 -4.67
CA LYS A 68 -10.55 6.19 -4.75
C LYS A 68 -11.13 5.75 -6.10
N HIS A 69 -10.45 6.10 -7.19
CA HIS A 69 -10.87 5.79 -8.56
C HIS A 69 -9.67 5.25 -9.33
N ALA A 70 -9.62 3.93 -9.48
CA ALA A 70 -8.58 3.22 -10.20
C ALA A 70 -8.57 3.64 -11.67
N LYS A 71 -7.37 3.87 -12.21
CA LYS A 71 -7.14 4.07 -13.64
C LYS A 71 -6.31 2.93 -14.18
N LEU A 72 -6.38 2.66 -15.48
CA LEU A 72 -5.50 1.65 -16.11
C LEU A 72 -4.01 1.92 -15.86
N SER A 73 -3.60 3.18 -15.72
CA SER A 73 -2.23 3.57 -15.38
C SER A 73 -1.83 3.28 -13.93
N ASP A 74 -2.78 2.91 -13.07
CA ASP A 74 -2.52 2.46 -11.71
C ASP A 74 -2.14 0.97 -11.63
N ASN A 75 -2.17 0.25 -12.74
CA ASN A 75 -1.67 -1.13 -12.84
C ASN A 75 -0.17 -1.20 -12.52
N GLY A 76 0.24 -2.19 -11.74
CA GLY A 76 1.65 -2.41 -11.47
C GLY A 76 1.94 -3.22 -10.21
N VAL A 77 3.23 -3.34 -9.94
CA VAL A 77 3.75 -3.94 -8.71
C VAL A 77 3.76 -2.87 -7.62
N TYR A 78 2.92 -3.07 -6.61
CA TYR A 78 2.90 -2.25 -5.40
C TYR A 78 3.82 -2.88 -4.37
N VAL A 79 4.75 -2.09 -3.87
CA VAL A 79 5.77 -2.52 -2.91
C VAL A 79 5.56 -1.74 -1.62
N CYS A 80 5.55 -2.46 -0.51
CA CYS A 80 5.61 -1.89 0.83
C CYS A 80 6.98 -2.17 1.41
N ARG A 81 7.65 -1.13 1.91
CA ARG A 81 8.99 -1.23 2.53
C ARG A 81 8.99 -0.59 3.90
N THR A 82 9.47 -1.29 4.92
CA THR A 82 9.66 -0.71 6.26
C THR A 82 10.95 0.10 6.35
N SER A 83 11.03 0.98 7.34
CA SER A 83 12.27 1.64 7.79
C SER A 83 13.42 0.66 8.04
N ASN A 84 13.12 -0.53 8.58
CA ASN A 84 14.05 -1.64 8.82
C ASN A 84 14.45 -2.42 7.54
N LYS A 85 14.02 -1.96 6.36
CA LYS A 85 14.33 -2.54 5.04
C LYS A 85 13.67 -3.88 4.72
N ASP A 86 12.69 -4.31 5.51
CA ASP A 86 11.83 -5.42 5.09
C ASP A 86 10.95 -4.97 3.93
N VAL A 87 10.78 -5.84 2.93
CA VAL A 87 10.03 -5.54 1.71
C VAL A 87 9.04 -6.66 1.42
N THR A 88 7.86 -6.28 0.96
CA THR A 88 6.91 -7.20 0.32
C THR A 88 6.22 -6.49 -0.83
N SER A 89 5.64 -7.26 -1.74
CA SER A 89 5.02 -6.72 -2.95
C SER A 89 3.77 -7.48 -3.33
N SER A 90 2.80 -6.79 -3.93
CA SER A 90 1.66 -7.39 -4.61
C SER A 90 1.47 -6.77 -5.99
N GLN A 91 1.14 -7.61 -6.97
CA GLN A 91 0.77 -7.17 -8.31
C GLN A 91 -0.72 -6.84 -8.34
N ILE A 92 -1.06 -5.63 -8.77
CA ILE A 92 -2.43 -5.17 -8.90
C ILE A 92 -2.75 -4.97 -10.38
N TYR A 93 -3.83 -5.59 -10.82
CA TYR A 93 -4.37 -5.49 -12.17
C TYR A 93 -5.62 -4.60 -12.14
N VAL A 94 -5.54 -3.46 -12.81
CA VAL A 94 -6.73 -2.66 -13.11
C VAL A 94 -7.31 -3.16 -14.42
N LEU A 95 -8.54 -3.66 -14.37
CA LEU A 95 -9.26 -4.23 -15.50
C LEU A 95 -10.10 -3.14 -16.15
N ASN A 96 -10.14 -3.12 -17.48
CA ASN A 96 -11.02 -2.21 -18.19
C ASN A 96 -12.47 -2.64 -17.94
N GLY A 97 -13.24 -1.81 -17.25
CA GLY A 97 -14.67 -2.03 -17.06
C GLY A 97 -15.35 -1.99 -18.43
N LYS A 98 -16.01 -3.07 -18.81
CA LYS A 98 -16.73 -3.14 -20.10
C LYS A 98 -17.99 -2.29 -20.09
#